data_AF-A0AAD4K6Z4-F1
#
_entry.id   AF-A0AAD4K6Z4-F1
#
_cell.length_a   1.000
_cell.length_b   1.000
_cell.length_c   1.000
_cell.angle_alpha   90.00
_cell.angle_beta   90.00
_cell.angle_gamma   90.00
#
_symmetry.space_group_name_H-M   'P 1'
#
loop_
_entity.id
_entity.type
_entity.pdbx_description
1 polymer ?
#
loop_
_entity_poly.entity_id
_entity_poly.type
_entity_poly.pdbx_seq_one_letter_code
_entity_poly.pdbx_strand_id
1 'polypeptide(L)'
;MLFCRPVTSELFVSMNQSVTDGTPCNRPAVYYTQFYRRQAVCVEGICRAVHSSGLIRPTTTRDSQLKCGSVLCTRVSEVFNQTNLKKNYNYVVTIPIGAMNLSIRLQKQQSANSLALKSPAEVIILNANQSKISESGLFDFNDEAYQFDRQNGLLTSRGPFAKAVMLMYFVADVKSAGSDVQYNYTIPISSAAVIEEEEFQAVWDEWGKPINDTDVGNQQRLRERKRKRFSWKLLGFGECNRSCGPGTQTPIFRCISARESSTRYYSPRRCAFIEKPTFNNDIYNCNRGLCPAFWRPSTFSICLCPEGGSSGQRTRRFECMQEQIKGNVILVSDRLCPQRENLSEPCRCPPVHPKALSRNTQV
;
A
#
# COMPACT_ATOMS: atom_id res chain seq x y z
N MET A 1 16.69 -2.07 5.97
CA MET A 1 18.14 -1.90 6.21
C MET A 1 18.50 -2.38 7.60
N LEU A 2 19.67 -2.97 7.79
CA LEU A 2 20.16 -3.40 9.11
C LEU A 2 20.97 -2.25 9.73
N PHE A 3 20.41 -1.65 10.77
CA PHE A 3 21.08 -0.67 11.61
C PHE A 3 21.34 -1.28 12.97
N CYS A 4 22.60 -1.24 13.42
CA CYS A 4 23.01 -1.76 14.72
C CYS A 4 23.52 -0.60 15.57
N ARG A 5 23.19 -0.62 16.86
CA ARG A 5 23.67 0.34 17.85
C ARG A 5 24.66 -0.36 18.78
N PRO A 6 25.90 0.13 18.96
CA PRO A 6 26.78 -0.35 20.00
C PRO A 6 26.15 -0.16 21.37
N VAL A 7 26.34 -1.09 22.30
CA VAL A 7 25.67 -1.08 23.62
C VAL A 7 25.94 0.20 24.41
N THR A 8 27.11 0.81 24.21
CA THR A 8 27.62 1.97 24.95
C THR A 8 27.49 3.30 24.23
N SER A 9 26.84 3.35 23.05
CA SER A 9 26.76 4.55 22.21
C SER A 9 25.36 4.79 21.67
N GLU A 10 25.01 6.05 21.41
CA GLU A 10 23.76 6.43 20.72
C GLU A 10 23.90 6.43 19.20
N LEU A 11 25.08 6.08 18.67
CA LEU A 11 25.34 6.06 17.23
C LEU A 11 24.82 4.76 16.58
N PHE A 12 24.11 4.91 15.46
CA PHE A 12 23.63 3.79 14.66
C PHE A 12 24.55 3.57 13.47
N VAL A 13 25.03 2.34 13.30
CA VAL A 13 25.89 1.93 12.17
C VAL A 13 25.09 1.06 11.23
N SER A 14 25.13 1.37 9.93
CA SER A 14 24.56 0.50 8.91
C SER A 14 25.49 -0.69 8.68
N MET A 15 25.04 -1.89 9.02
CA MET A 15 25.85 -3.12 8.89
C MET A 15 25.53 -3.86 7.60
N ASN A 16 24.31 -3.73 7.07
CA ASN A 16 23.90 -4.37 5.82
C ASN A 16 22.69 -3.66 5.17
N GLN A 17 22.51 -3.87 3.87
CA GLN A 17 21.43 -3.28 3.08
C GLN A 17 20.03 -3.77 3.51
N SER A 18 19.92 -4.98 4.06
CA SER A 18 18.66 -5.53 4.58
C SER A 18 18.89 -6.37 5.84
N VAL A 19 17.84 -6.47 6.66
CA VAL A 19 17.76 -7.50 7.70
C VAL A 19 17.24 -8.80 7.08
N THR A 20 17.43 -9.92 7.75
CA THR A 20 16.85 -11.20 7.33
C THR A 20 15.33 -11.14 7.35
N ASP A 21 14.69 -11.72 6.34
CA ASP A 21 13.23 -11.75 6.28
C ASP A 21 12.67 -12.53 7.47
N GLY A 22 11.58 -12.02 8.06
CA GLY A 22 11.03 -12.52 9.32
C GLY A 22 11.58 -11.82 10.57
N THR A 23 12.64 -11.00 10.46
CA THR A 23 13.15 -10.23 11.61
C THR A 23 12.05 -9.31 12.16
N PRO A 24 11.69 -9.41 13.46
CA PRO A 24 10.69 -8.55 14.07
C PRO A 24 11.10 -7.09 13.97
N CYS A 25 10.15 -6.22 13.69
CA CYS A 25 10.41 -4.79 13.56
C CYS A 25 9.33 -3.96 14.25
N ASN A 26 9.75 -2.82 14.80
CA ASN A 26 8.85 -1.91 15.49
C ASN A 26 8.52 -0.73 14.57
N ARG A 27 7.23 -0.37 14.49
CA ARG A 27 6.68 0.67 13.59
C ARG A 27 6.73 0.24 12.10
N PRO A 28 5.75 -0.55 11.63
CA PRO A 28 5.65 -0.88 10.21
C PRO A 28 5.60 0.39 9.36
N ALA A 29 6.18 0.34 8.16
CA ALA A 29 6.11 1.43 7.18
C ALA A 29 4.67 1.72 6.70
N VAL A 30 3.73 0.89 7.17
CA VAL A 30 2.31 0.92 6.91
C VAL A 30 1.61 1.49 8.14
N TYR A 31 1.05 2.70 8.02
CA TYR A 31 0.13 3.23 9.03
C TYR A 31 -1.18 2.43 8.98
N TYR A 32 -1.37 1.47 9.87
CA TYR A 32 -2.67 0.87 10.14
C TYR A 32 -3.13 1.10 11.57
N THR A 33 -4.46 1.14 11.70
CA THR A 33 -5.24 1.54 12.87
C THR A 33 -5.09 0.58 14.05
N GLN A 34 -5.57 1.06 15.20
CA GLN A 34 -5.35 0.62 16.59
C GLN A 34 -5.76 -0.84 16.91
N PHE A 35 -6.24 -1.61 15.94
CA PHE A 35 -6.71 -2.99 16.06
C PHE A 35 -5.63 -4.07 15.87
N TYR A 36 -4.47 -3.74 15.30
CA TYR A 36 -3.39 -4.71 15.05
C TYR A 36 -2.22 -4.50 16.02
N ARG A 37 -2.48 -4.70 17.30
CA ARG A 37 -1.45 -4.63 18.33
C ARG A 37 -0.52 -5.85 18.22
N ARG A 38 0.69 -5.63 17.67
CA ARG A 38 2.00 -6.19 18.11
C ARG A 38 2.78 -7.17 17.21
N GLN A 39 2.41 -7.44 15.97
CA GLN A 39 3.24 -8.29 15.09
C GLN A 39 3.57 -7.62 13.75
N ALA A 40 4.84 -7.28 13.57
CA ALA A 40 5.39 -6.78 12.31
C ALA A 40 6.77 -7.40 12.09
N VAL A 41 7.06 -7.73 10.83
CA VAL A 41 8.31 -8.38 10.41
C VAL A 41 8.87 -7.70 9.17
N CYS A 42 10.18 -7.69 9.05
CA CYS A 42 10.85 -7.24 7.85
C CYS A 42 10.72 -8.30 6.75
N VAL A 43 10.30 -7.87 5.56
CA VAL A 43 10.30 -8.70 4.34
C VAL A 43 10.84 -7.85 3.20
N GLU A 44 11.86 -8.36 2.51
CA GLU A 44 12.60 -7.65 1.47
C GLU A 44 13.17 -6.31 1.98
N GLY A 45 13.56 -6.26 3.26
CA GLY A 45 14.13 -5.07 3.89
C GLY A 45 13.14 -3.96 4.28
N ILE A 46 11.83 -4.20 4.14
CA ILE A 46 10.73 -3.29 4.53
C ILE A 46 9.97 -3.89 5.72
N CYS A 47 9.72 -3.09 6.76
CA CYS A 47 8.93 -3.52 7.92
C CYS A 47 7.42 -3.56 7.59
N ARG A 48 6.82 -4.75 7.59
CA ARG A 48 5.42 -5.02 7.22
C ARG A 48 4.63 -5.57 8.40
N ALA A 49 3.36 -5.20 8.51
CA ALA A 49 2.46 -5.73 9.54
C ALA A 49 1.98 -7.16 9.19
N VAL A 50 1.84 -8.01 10.20
CA VAL A 50 1.35 -9.39 10.07
C VAL A 50 -0.08 -9.47 10.59
N HIS A 51 -0.97 -10.07 9.80
CA HIS A 51 -2.36 -10.33 10.20
C HIS A 51 -2.43 -11.47 11.23
N SER A 52 -3.55 -11.57 11.96
CA SER A 52 -3.80 -12.68 12.89
C SER A 52 -3.80 -14.07 12.22
N SER A 53 -4.05 -14.13 10.90
CA SER A 53 -3.97 -15.35 10.10
C SER A 53 -2.54 -15.68 9.60
N GLY A 54 -1.52 -14.91 9.98
CA GLY A 54 -0.14 -15.09 9.52
C GLY A 54 0.17 -14.49 8.15
N LEU A 55 -0.83 -13.98 7.44
CA LEU A 55 -0.66 -13.33 6.13
C LEU A 55 -0.15 -11.89 6.27
N ILE A 56 0.77 -11.51 5.39
CA ILE A 56 1.28 -10.13 5.28
C ILE A 56 0.50 -9.41 4.19
N ARG A 57 -0.30 -8.40 4.56
CA ARG A 57 -1.07 -7.60 3.59
C ARG A 57 -0.17 -6.57 2.88
N PRO A 58 -0.33 -6.37 1.55
CA PRO A 58 0.11 -5.16 0.88
C PRO A 58 -0.67 -3.95 1.41
N THR A 59 -0.01 -2.81 1.49
CA THR A 59 -0.46 -1.60 2.17
C THR A 59 -1.57 -0.85 1.44
N THR A 60 -2.86 -1.09 1.69
CA THR A 60 -3.91 -0.26 1.08
C THR A 60 -4.14 1.00 1.93
N THR A 61 -3.45 2.09 1.59
CA THR A 61 -3.89 3.42 2.05
C THR A 61 -5.15 3.79 1.28
N ARG A 62 -6.11 4.41 1.96
CA ARG A 62 -7.49 4.57 1.49
C ARG A 62 -7.68 5.61 0.39
N ASP A 63 -6.62 6.08 -0.26
CA ASP A 63 -6.73 7.13 -1.26
C ASP A 63 -5.97 6.81 -2.54
N SER A 64 -6.68 7.03 -3.65
CA SER A 64 -6.25 7.02 -5.05
C SER A 64 -5.99 5.66 -5.70
N GLN A 65 -6.98 5.25 -6.50
CA GLN A 65 -6.86 4.60 -7.81
C GLN A 65 -5.68 3.61 -8.00
N LEU A 66 -6.01 2.33 -7.86
CA LEU A 66 -5.45 1.21 -8.63
C LEU A 66 -3.94 0.89 -8.46
N LYS A 67 -3.48 0.78 -7.21
CA LYS A 67 -2.23 0.08 -6.86
C LYS A 67 -2.44 -0.80 -5.63
N CYS A 68 -1.91 -2.02 -5.61
CA CYS A 68 -1.99 -2.94 -4.46
C CYS A 68 -1.04 -2.49 -3.33
N GLY A 69 -1.15 -1.25 -2.88
CA GLY A 69 -0.21 -0.70 -1.91
C GLY A 69 1.25 -0.71 -2.39
N SER A 70 2.13 -1.22 -1.53
CA SER A 70 3.59 -1.24 -1.69
C SER A 70 4.16 -2.33 -2.61
N VAL A 71 3.31 -3.15 -3.24
CA VAL A 71 3.73 -4.22 -4.15
C VAL A 71 3.24 -3.90 -5.57
N LEU A 72 4.12 -4.03 -6.57
CA LEU A 72 3.68 -3.93 -7.97
C LEU A 72 2.66 -5.03 -8.24
N CYS A 73 1.50 -4.64 -8.72
CA CYS A 73 0.46 -5.55 -9.16
C CYS A 73 0.28 -5.45 -10.67
N THR A 74 -0.09 -6.55 -11.28
CA THR A 74 -0.73 -6.51 -12.60
C THR A 74 -2.23 -6.37 -12.39
N ARG A 75 -2.88 -5.56 -13.23
CA ARG A 75 -4.32 -5.51 -13.32
C ARG A 75 -4.75 -6.49 -14.41
N VAL A 76 -5.62 -7.42 -14.05
CA VAL A 76 -6.34 -8.27 -15.00
C VAL A 76 -7.71 -7.64 -15.19
N SER A 77 -8.10 -7.39 -16.44
CA SER A 77 -9.40 -6.82 -16.78
C SER A 77 -9.85 -7.40 -18.11
N GLU A 78 -10.71 -8.38 -18.05
CA GLU A 78 -11.10 -9.20 -19.18
C GLU A 78 -12.62 -9.23 -19.32
N VAL A 79 -13.08 -9.59 -20.52
CA VAL A 79 -14.50 -9.79 -20.82
C VAL A 79 -14.68 -11.21 -21.34
N PHE A 80 -15.53 -11.97 -20.66
CA PHE A 80 -15.93 -13.29 -21.12
C PHE A 80 -17.12 -13.16 -22.07
N ASN A 81 -16.86 -13.44 -23.35
CA ASN A 81 -17.82 -13.42 -24.43
C ASN A 81 -17.69 -14.70 -25.28
N GLN A 82 -18.36 -15.77 -24.83
CA GLN A 82 -18.45 -17.04 -25.54
C GLN A 82 -19.84 -17.21 -26.16
N THR A 83 -19.88 -17.73 -27.38
CA THR A 83 -21.12 -17.95 -28.15
C THR A 83 -21.69 -19.36 -27.98
N ASN A 84 -20.86 -20.36 -27.72
CA ASN A 84 -21.27 -21.77 -27.55
C ASN A 84 -21.56 -22.10 -26.08
N LEU A 85 -22.41 -21.31 -25.43
CA LEU A 85 -22.76 -21.54 -24.03
C LEU A 85 -23.74 -22.70 -23.89
N LYS A 86 -23.48 -23.55 -22.90
CA LYS A 86 -24.37 -24.65 -22.52
C LYS A 86 -25.37 -24.15 -21.49
N LYS A 87 -26.58 -24.70 -21.49
CA LYS A 87 -27.51 -24.53 -20.38
C LYS A 87 -26.83 -24.99 -19.07
N ASN A 88 -27.05 -24.27 -17.97
CA ASN A 88 -26.38 -24.40 -16.67
C ASN A 88 -25.03 -23.67 -16.57
N TYR A 89 -24.12 -24.18 -15.73
CA TYR A 89 -22.86 -23.52 -15.38
C TYR A 89 -21.83 -23.67 -16.49
N ASN A 90 -21.33 -22.54 -16.95
CA ASN A 90 -20.20 -22.43 -17.86
C ASN A 90 -19.02 -21.87 -17.07
N TYR A 91 -17.84 -22.46 -17.24
CA TYR A 91 -16.63 -21.97 -16.60
C TYR A 91 -16.17 -20.66 -17.25
N VAL A 92 -15.82 -19.68 -16.42
CA VAL A 92 -15.29 -18.39 -16.88
C VAL A 92 -13.79 -18.30 -16.63
N VAL A 93 -13.37 -18.32 -15.36
CA VAL A 93 -11.97 -18.16 -14.96
C VAL A 93 -11.75 -18.62 -13.52
N THR A 94 -10.54 -19.05 -13.19
CA THR A 94 -10.08 -19.27 -11.82
C THR A 94 -9.32 -18.03 -11.34
N ILE A 95 -9.85 -17.37 -10.33
CA ILE A 95 -9.20 -16.24 -9.66
C ILE A 95 -8.19 -16.81 -8.66
N PRO A 96 -6.89 -16.51 -8.82
CA PRO A 96 -5.83 -17.17 -8.05
C PRO A 96 -5.72 -16.63 -6.61
N ILE A 97 -5.00 -17.39 -5.78
CA ILE A 97 -4.58 -16.99 -4.43
C ILE A 97 -3.82 -15.66 -4.51
N GLY A 98 -4.07 -14.76 -3.57
CA GLY A 98 -3.43 -13.44 -3.48
C GLY A 98 -4.06 -12.36 -4.36
N ALA A 99 -5.09 -12.69 -5.16
CA ALA A 99 -5.86 -11.69 -5.90
C ALA A 99 -6.56 -10.70 -4.94
N MET A 100 -6.63 -9.44 -5.35
CA MET A 100 -7.18 -8.32 -4.59
C MET A 100 -8.09 -7.45 -5.47
N ASN A 101 -9.01 -6.72 -4.85
CA ASN A 101 -9.92 -5.79 -5.52
C ASN A 101 -10.69 -6.44 -6.69
N LEU A 102 -11.30 -7.60 -6.42
CA LEU A 102 -12.14 -8.29 -7.38
C LEU A 102 -13.41 -7.47 -7.64
N SER A 103 -13.75 -7.29 -8.91
CA SER A 103 -15.04 -6.79 -9.37
C SER A 103 -15.50 -7.59 -10.57
N ILE A 104 -16.70 -8.17 -10.48
CA ILE A 104 -17.33 -8.95 -11.55
C ILE A 104 -18.68 -8.31 -11.83
N ARG A 105 -18.93 -7.96 -13.08
CA ARG A 105 -20.15 -7.31 -13.52
C ARG A 105 -20.79 -8.11 -14.65
N LEU A 106 -22.08 -8.37 -14.50
CA LEU A 106 -22.93 -8.90 -15.57
C LEU A 106 -23.56 -7.74 -16.34
N GLN A 107 -23.26 -7.58 -17.62
CA GLN A 107 -23.72 -6.42 -18.40
C GLN A 107 -25.20 -6.54 -18.84
N LYS A 108 -25.69 -7.78 -19.05
CA LYS A 108 -27.09 -8.06 -19.43
C LYS A 108 -27.92 -8.58 -18.25
N GLN A 109 -28.41 -7.64 -17.44
CA GLN A 109 -29.19 -7.93 -16.22
C GLN A 109 -30.64 -8.37 -16.49
N GLN A 110 -31.16 -8.22 -17.70
CA GLN A 110 -32.54 -8.61 -18.07
C GLN A 110 -32.68 -10.10 -18.42
N SER A 111 -31.60 -10.88 -18.34
CA SER A 111 -31.64 -12.33 -18.57
C SER A 111 -31.79 -13.08 -17.24
N ALA A 112 -32.40 -14.28 -17.27
CA ALA A 112 -32.46 -15.18 -16.11
C ALA A 112 -31.09 -15.81 -15.76
N ASN A 113 -30.00 -15.27 -16.31
CA ASN A 113 -28.65 -15.78 -16.13
C ASN A 113 -28.02 -15.13 -14.89
N SER A 114 -27.16 -15.87 -14.19
CA SER A 114 -26.59 -15.43 -12.93
C SER A 114 -25.09 -15.75 -12.82
N LEU A 115 -24.40 -14.97 -11.98
CA LEU A 115 -23.01 -15.24 -11.62
C LEU A 115 -22.99 -16.26 -10.49
N ALA A 116 -22.06 -17.21 -10.55
CA ALA A 116 -21.84 -18.20 -9.53
C ALA A 116 -20.36 -18.31 -9.17
N LEU A 117 -20.08 -18.57 -7.90
CA LEU A 117 -18.74 -18.81 -7.39
C LEU A 117 -18.67 -20.18 -6.72
N LYS A 118 -17.58 -20.90 -7.00
CA LYS A 118 -17.24 -22.15 -6.31
C LYS A 118 -15.76 -22.20 -5.97
N SER A 119 -15.39 -22.95 -4.95
CA SER A 119 -13.99 -23.25 -4.66
C SER A 119 -13.47 -24.34 -5.61
N PRO A 120 -12.14 -24.45 -5.81
CA PRO A 120 -11.49 -25.58 -6.48
C PRO A 120 -11.86 -26.96 -5.94
N ALA A 121 -12.28 -27.02 -4.66
CA ALA A 121 -12.78 -28.23 -4.01
C ALA A 121 -14.30 -28.43 -4.22
N GLU A 122 -14.90 -27.78 -5.22
CA GLU A 122 -16.33 -27.84 -5.55
C GLU A 122 -17.28 -27.37 -4.43
N VAL A 123 -16.76 -26.63 -3.44
CA VAL A 123 -17.59 -26.02 -2.40
C VAL A 123 -18.29 -24.79 -2.96
N ILE A 124 -19.61 -24.74 -2.83
CA ILE A 124 -20.46 -23.67 -3.32
C ILE A 124 -20.26 -22.42 -2.47
N ILE A 125 -19.95 -21.29 -3.12
CA ILE A 125 -19.77 -19.98 -2.47
C ILE A 125 -20.96 -19.08 -2.78
N LEU A 126 -21.35 -18.99 -4.05
CA LEU A 126 -22.45 -18.14 -4.53
C LEU A 126 -23.21 -18.83 -5.66
N ASN A 127 -24.54 -18.86 -5.59
CA ASN A 127 -25.44 -19.24 -6.70
C ASN A 127 -25.07 -20.52 -7.46
N ALA A 128 -24.46 -21.54 -6.84
CA ALA A 128 -24.01 -22.74 -7.56
C ALA A 128 -25.02 -23.92 -7.54
N ASN A 129 -26.24 -23.72 -7.03
CA ASN A 129 -27.35 -24.67 -7.14
C ASN A 129 -28.59 -24.01 -7.77
N GLN A 130 -29.28 -24.71 -8.68
CA GLN A 130 -30.44 -24.25 -9.44
C GLN A 130 -31.63 -23.80 -8.55
N SER A 131 -31.68 -24.25 -7.29
CA SER A 131 -32.80 -24.03 -6.37
C SER A 131 -32.61 -22.88 -5.38
N LYS A 132 -31.42 -22.29 -5.27
CA LYS A 132 -31.14 -21.23 -4.29
C LYS A 132 -30.30 -20.11 -4.89
N ILE A 133 -30.99 -19.07 -5.37
CA ILE A 133 -30.38 -17.81 -5.77
C ILE A 133 -30.14 -16.98 -4.51
N SER A 134 -28.90 -16.58 -4.28
CA SER A 134 -28.49 -15.71 -3.19
C SER A 134 -29.07 -14.31 -3.38
N GLU A 135 -29.58 -13.74 -2.29
CA GLU A 135 -30.02 -12.34 -2.25
C GLU A 135 -28.83 -11.38 -2.19
N SER A 136 -29.10 -10.11 -2.49
CA SER A 136 -28.10 -9.04 -2.32
C SER A 136 -27.66 -8.97 -0.86
N GLY A 137 -26.34 -8.91 -0.62
CA GLY A 137 -25.81 -8.87 0.73
C GLY A 137 -24.32 -9.10 0.83
N LEU A 138 -23.85 -9.10 2.08
CA LEU A 138 -22.49 -9.45 2.45
C LEU A 138 -22.48 -10.90 2.94
N PHE A 139 -21.49 -11.67 2.51
CA PHE A 139 -21.26 -13.02 3.01
C PHE A 139 -19.77 -13.32 3.10
N ASP A 140 -19.40 -14.17 4.05
CA ASP A 140 -18.02 -14.53 4.32
C ASP A 140 -17.70 -15.96 3.88
N PHE A 141 -16.55 -16.16 3.27
CA PHE A 141 -16.02 -17.48 2.92
C PHE A 141 -14.50 -17.50 3.09
N ASN A 142 -13.95 -18.46 3.86
CA ASN A 142 -12.53 -18.53 4.21
C ASN A 142 -11.94 -17.19 4.74
N ASP A 143 -12.63 -16.55 5.68
CA ASP A 143 -12.23 -15.25 6.26
C ASP A 143 -12.17 -14.08 5.25
N GLU A 144 -12.82 -14.23 4.10
CA GLU A 144 -12.98 -13.17 3.09
C GLU A 144 -14.43 -12.74 2.95
N ALA A 145 -14.65 -11.43 2.95
CA ALA A 145 -15.95 -10.84 2.72
C ALA A 145 -16.19 -10.60 1.22
N TYR A 146 -17.34 -11.07 0.74
CA TYR A 146 -17.87 -10.84 -0.59
C TYR A 146 -19.13 -9.99 -0.49
N GLN A 147 -19.25 -9.01 -1.39
CA GLN A 147 -20.44 -8.17 -1.52
C GLN A 147 -21.09 -8.46 -2.86
N PHE A 148 -22.29 -9.04 -2.81
CA PHE A 148 -23.08 -9.33 -3.99
C PHE A 148 -24.28 -8.39 -4.06
N ASP A 149 -24.42 -7.71 -5.19
CA ASP A 149 -25.56 -6.89 -5.54
C ASP A 149 -26.25 -7.52 -6.75
N ARG A 150 -27.36 -8.22 -6.47
CA ARG A 150 -28.15 -8.92 -7.48
C ARG A 150 -28.82 -7.97 -8.46
N GLN A 151 -29.29 -6.80 -8.00
CA GLN A 151 -29.96 -5.83 -8.86
C GLN A 151 -28.99 -5.27 -9.90
N ASN A 152 -27.76 -4.98 -9.47
CA ASN A 152 -26.71 -4.48 -10.34
C ASN A 152 -25.82 -5.58 -10.97
N GLY A 153 -26.14 -6.86 -10.75
CA GLY A 153 -25.34 -7.99 -11.25
C GLY A 153 -23.84 -7.85 -10.91
N LEU A 154 -23.54 -7.27 -9.75
CA LEU A 154 -22.20 -6.84 -9.35
C LEU A 154 -21.74 -7.66 -8.14
N LEU A 155 -20.59 -8.30 -8.27
CA LEU A 155 -19.93 -8.99 -7.19
C LEU A 155 -18.57 -8.34 -6.95
N THR A 156 -18.30 -7.95 -5.71
CA THR A 156 -17.03 -7.34 -5.34
C THR A 156 -16.42 -8.00 -4.12
N SER A 157 -15.10 -8.04 -4.08
CA SER A 157 -14.35 -8.45 -2.89
C SER A 157 -13.02 -7.69 -2.81
N ARG A 158 -12.58 -7.38 -1.60
CA ARG A 158 -11.33 -6.66 -1.38
C ARG A 158 -10.09 -7.57 -1.42
N GLY A 159 -10.24 -8.83 -1.02
CA GLY A 159 -9.11 -9.75 -0.82
C GLY A 159 -8.13 -9.29 0.28
N PRO A 160 -6.88 -9.78 0.29
CA PRO A 160 -6.29 -10.77 -0.63
C PRO A 160 -6.90 -12.16 -0.45
N PHE A 161 -7.00 -12.91 -1.55
CA PHE A 161 -7.62 -14.24 -1.52
C PHE A 161 -6.69 -15.27 -0.88
N ALA A 162 -7.09 -15.89 0.22
CA ALA A 162 -6.39 -16.97 0.90
C ALA A 162 -6.46 -18.30 0.11
N LYS A 163 -7.54 -18.50 -0.65
CA LYS A 163 -7.71 -19.65 -1.57
C LYS A 163 -8.19 -19.18 -2.93
N ALA A 164 -7.88 -19.95 -3.98
CA ALA A 164 -8.39 -19.65 -5.31
C ALA A 164 -9.92 -19.86 -5.36
N VAL A 165 -10.58 -19.12 -6.25
CA VAL A 165 -12.04 -19.18 -6.46
C VAL A 165 -12.34 -19.28 -7.95
N MET A 166 -13.24 -20.17 -8.34
CA MET A 166 -13.71 -20.31 -9.72
C MET A 166 -14.96 -19.48 -9.96
N LEU A 167 -14.90 -18.60 -10.96
CA LEU A 167 -16.04 -17.89 -11.50
C LEU A 167 -16.75 -18.74 -12.53
N MET A 168 -18.06 -18.90 -12.34
CA MET A 168 -18.97 -19.62 -13.20
C MET A 168 -20.07 -18.68 -13.69
N TYR A 169 -20.54 -18.90 -14.91
CA TYR A 169 -21.67 -18.21 -15.50
C TYR A 169 -22.83 -19.18 -15.69
N PHE A 170 -23.93 -18.97 -14.98
CA PHE A 170 -25.13 -19.79 -15.08
C PHE A 170 -26.04 -19.27 -16.19
N VAL A 171 -26.34 -20.12 -17.17
CA VAL A 171 -27.22 -19.83 -18.31
C VAL A 171 -28.52 -20.60 -18.15
N ALA A 172 -29.63 -19.87 -17.98
CA ALA A 172 -30.96 -20.45 -17.83
C ALA A 172 -31.57 -20.89 -19.18
N ASP A 173 -31.40 -20.07 -20.22
CA ASP A 173 -31.84 -20.34 -21.59
C ASP A 173 -30.72 -20.00 -22.59
N VAL A 174 -30.46 -20.90 -23.54
CA VAL A 174 -29.45 -20.70 -24.58
C VAL A 174 -29.83 -19.53 -25.50
N LYS A 175 -31.12 -19.20 -25.63
CA LYS A 175 -31.57 -18.02 -26.39
C LYS A 175 -31.20 -16.68 -25.71
N SER A 176 -30.93 -16.70 -24.41
CA SER A 176 -30.47 -15.53 -23.65
C SER A 176 -28.95 -15.53 -23.42
N ALA A 177 -28.20 -16.38 -24.12
CA ALA A 177 -26.76 -16.64 -23.96
C ALA A 177 -25.82 -15.51 -24.42
N GLY A 178 -26.26 -14.24 -24.35
CA GLY A 178 -25.32 -13.12 -24.50
C GLY A 178 -24.42 -13.04 -23.27
N SER A 179 -23.20 -13.58 -23.34
CA SER A 179 -22.24 -13.44 -22.24
C SER A 179 -21.41 -12.17 -22.41
N ASP A 180 -21.68 -11.21 -21.53
CA ASP A 180 -20.85 -10.03 -21.34
C ASP A 180 -20.50 -9.98 -19.84
N VAL A 181 -19.76 -10.98 -19.37
CA VAL A 181 -19.27 -11.02 -17.98
C VAL A 181 -17.93 -10.31 -17.97
N GLN A 182 -17.91 -9.09 -17.45
CA GLN A 182 -16.68 -8.35 -17.24
C GLN A 182 -16.14 -8.65 -15.86
N TYR A 183 -14.88 -9.06 -15.76
CA TYR A 183 -14.23 -9.25 -14.49
C TYR A 183 -12.89 -8.53 -14.47
N ASN A 184 -12.59 -7.93 -13.32
CA ASN A 184 -11.29 -7.36 -13.08
C ASN A 184 -10.83 -7.64 -11.65
N TYR A 185 -9.52 -7.80 -11.50
CA TYR A 185 -8.86 -7.93 -10.22
C TYR A 185 -7.40 -7.51 -10.37
N THR A 186 -6.73 -7.36 -9.25
CA THR A 186 -5.30 -7.04 -9.18
C THR A 186 -4.57 -8.19 -8.51
N ILE A 187 -3.42 -8.60 -9.06
CA ILE A 187 -2.61 -9.68 -8.51
C ILE A 187 -1.17 -9.21 -8.30
N PRO A 188 -0.57 -9.44 -7.10
CA PRO A 188 0.79 -9.03 -6.83
C PRO A 188 1.77 -9.75 -7.77
N ILE A 189 2.68 -8.99 -8.36
CA ILE A 189 3.81 -9.52 -9.11
C ILE A 189 4.81 -10.04 -8.08
N SER A 190 4.72 -11.34 -7.79
CA SER A 190 5.78 -12.02 -7.05
C SER A 190 7.08 -11.89 -7.85
N SER A 191 8.17 -11.52 -7.19
CA SER A 191 9.48 -12.05 -7.60
C SER A 191 9.26 -13.54 -7.67
N ALA A 192 9.32 -14.15 -8.87
CA ALA A 192 8.65 -15.42 -9.16
C ALA A 192 8.75 -16.32 -7.94
N ALA A 193 7.59 -16.81 -7.49
CA ALA A 193 7.54 -17.84 -6.46
C ALA A 193 8.64 -18.83 -6.82
N VAL A 194 9.71 -18.80 -6.03
CA VAL A 194 10.79 -19.76 -6.18
C VAL A 194 10.06 -21.06 -5.92
N ILE A 195 9.79 -21.81 -6.97
CA ILE A 195 9.48 -23.22 -6.80
C ILE A 195 10.72 -23.72 -6.06
N GLU A 196 10.54 -24.16 -4.81
CA GLU A 196 11.59 -24.45 -3.83
C GLU A 196 12.74 -25.30 -4.42
N GLU A 197 12.45 -26.08 -5.47
CA GLU A 197 13.41 -26.87 -6.24
C GLU A 197 14.59 -26.06 -6.82
N GLU A 198 14.45 -24.78 -7.14
CA GLU A 198 15.57 -23.95 -7.65
C GLU A 198 16.41 -23.30 -6.53
N GLU A 199 15.96 -23.31 -5.27
CA GLU A 199 16.74 -22.85 -4.11
C GLU A 199 17.67 -23.94 -3.55
N PHE A 200 17.38 -25.22 -3.82
CA PHE A 200 18.21 -26.37 -3.40
C PHE A 200 19.47 -26.62 -4.23
N GLN A 201 19.73 -25.85 -5.30
CA GLN A 201 20.95 -26.00 -6.10
C GLN A 201 22.08 -25.03 -5.70
N ALA A 202 22.19 -24.68 -4.42
CA ALA A 202 23.51 -24.40 -3.87
C ALA A 202 24.13 -25.77 -3.54
N VAL A 203 25.18 -26.17 -4.27
CA VAL A 203 25.92 -27.40 -3.98
C VAL A 203 26.70 -27.18 -2.69
N TRP A 204 26.17 -27.73 -1.60
CA TRP A 204 26.85 -27.92 -0.33
C TRP A 204 27.69 -29.19 -0.44
N ASP A 205 28.85 -29.25 0.22
CA ASP A 205 29.61 -30.51 0.30
C ASP A 205 28.91 -31.52 1.24
N GLU A 206 29.37 -32.78 1.24
CA GLU A 206 28.80 -33.88 2.05
C GLU A 206 28.84 -33.63 3.58
N TRP A 207 29.47 -32.54 4.03
CA TRP A 207 29.52 -32.14 5.44
C TRP A 207 28.84 -30.79 5.73
N GLY A 208 28.08 -30.24 4.77
CA GLY A 208 27.22 -29.08 4.97
C GLY A 208 27.97 -27.75 5.13
N LYS A 209 29.19 -27.62 4.61
CA LYS A 209 29.91 -26.34 4.58
C LYS A 209 29.66 -25.59 3.26
N PRO A 210 29.53 -24.25 3.30
CA PRO A 210 29.60 -23.46 2.08
C PRO A 210 31.03 -23.56 1.53
N ILE A 211 31.18 -23.96 0.26
CA ILE A 211 32.47 -23.96 -0.42
C ILE A 211 33.01 -22.52 -0.42
N ASN A 212 34.04 -22.28 0.40
CA ASN A 212 34.56 -20.94 0.69
C ASN A 212 35.66 -20.54 -0.29
N ASP A 213 35.52 -19.32 -0.81
CA ASP A 213 36.54 -18.54 -1.51
C ASP A 213 37.88 -18.56 -0.74
N THR A 214 38.89 -19.20 -1.32
CA THR A 214 40.30 -18.86 -1.09
C THR A 214 40.95 -18.60 -2.43
N ASP A 215 40.62 -17.45 -3.03
CA ASP A 215 41.47 -16.80 -4.03
C ASP A 215 41.04 -15.33 -4.20
N VAL A 216 41.80 -14.44 -3.58
CA VAL A 216 41.56 -12.97 -3.62
C VAL A 216 41.63 -12.42 -5.06
N GLY A 217 42.26 -13.14 -6.00
CA GLY A 217 42.28 -12.82 -7.43
C GLY A 217 41.01 -13.18 -8.21
N ASN A 218 40.09 -13.97 -7.65
CA ASN A 218 38.93 -14.52 -8.37
C ASN A 218 37.62 -13.74 -8.16
N GLN A 219 37.57 -12.80 -7.21
CA GLN A 219 36.34 -12.05 -6.91
C GLN A 219 35.89 -11.14 -8.06
N GLN A 220 36.81 -10.54 -8.82
CA GLN A 220 36.48 -9.78 -10.03
C GLN A 220 35.93 -10.68 -11.14
N ARG A 221 36.56 -11.84 -11.39
CA ARG A 221 36.11 -12.82 -12.40
C ARG A 221 34.77 -13.48 -12.04
N LEU A 222 34.50 -13.74 -10.75
CA LEU A 222 33.21 -14.23 -10.26
C LEU A 222 32.11 -13.17 -10.34
N ARG A 223 32.41 -11.91 -10.02
CA ARG A 223 31.49 -10.77 -10.23
C ARG A 223 31.13 -10.61 -11.70
N GLU A 224 32.11 -10.73 -12.61
CA GLU A 224 31.87 -10.69 -14.06
C GLU A 224 31.08 -11.91 -14.56
N ARG A 225 31.35 -13.12 -14.07
CA ARG A 225 30.58 -14.34 -14.41
C ARG A 225 29.13 -14.28 -13.89
N LYS A 226 28.88 -13.70 -12.71
CA LYS A 226 27.53 -13.50 -12.15
C LYS A 226 26.78 -12.34 -12.82
N ARG A 227 27.44 -11.21 -13.14
CA ARG A 227 26.90 -10.11 -13.97
C ARG A 227 26.45 -10.59 -15.35
N LYS A 228 27.09 -11.62 -15.91
CA LYS A 228 26.69 -12.26 -17.17
C LYS A 228 25.43 -13.14 -17.08
N ARG A 229 24.86 -13.38 -15.90
CA ARG A 229 23.68 -14.25 -15.72
C ARG A 229 22.45 -13.52 -15.16
N PHE A 230 22.63 -12.57 -14.25
CA PHE A 230 21.50 -11.83 -13.67
C PHE A 230 21.72 -10.32 -13.68
N SER A 231 20.64 -9.55 -13.69
CA SER A 231 20.69 -8.09 -13.59
C SER A 231 19.45 -7.54 -12.87
N TRP A 232 19.58 -6.34 -12.31
CA TRP A 232 18.44 -5.61 -11.75
C TRP A 232 17.67 -4.91 -12.87
N LYS A 233 16.37 -5.19 -12.98
CA LYS A 233 15.44 -4.46 -13.84
C LYS A 233 14.57 -3.55 -12.99
N LEU A 234 14.50 -2.27 -13.34
CA LEU A 234 13.51 -1.35 -12.80
C LEU A 234 12.14 -1.72 -13.40
N LEU A 235 11.20 -2.09 -12.55
CA LEU A 235 9.83 -2.40 -12.98
C LEU A 235 8.88 -1.22 -12.85
N GLY A 236 9.21 -0.26 -11.99
CA GLY A 236 8.39 0.92 -11.76
C GLY A 236 8.67 1.50 -10.39
N PHE A 237 7.71 2.24 -9.86
CA PHE A 237 7.81 2.92 -8.58
C PHE A 237 6.65 2.55 -7.66
N GLY A 238 6.94 2.53 -6.36
CA GLY A 238 5.95 2.40 -5.31
C GLY A 238 5.07 3.63 -5.20
N GLU A 239 4.30 3.70 -4.10
CA GLU A 239 3.49 4.87 -3.82
C GLU A 239 4.35 6.10 -3.55
N CYS A 240 3.81 7.26 -3.91
CA CYS A 240 4.40 8.54 -3.58
C CYS A 240 4.31 8.73 -2.06
N ASN A 241 5.40 9.17 -1.42
CA ASN A 241 5.39 9.45 0.02
C ASN A 241 4.43 10.58 0.44
N ARG A 242 3.95 11.36 -0.54
CA ARG A 242 2.98 12.44 -0.35
C ARG A 242 1.82 12.28 -1.32
N SER A 243 0.62 12.56 -0.83
CA SER A 243 -0.60 12.59 -1.65
C SER A 243 -0.74 13.87 -2.48
N CYS A 244 0.05 14.90 -2.18
CA CYS A 244 0.07 16.19 -2.86
C CYS A 244 1.43 16.89 -2.77
N GLY A 245 1.66 17.89 -3.63
CA GLY A 245 2.91 18.66 -3.66
C GLY A 245 4.09 17.86 -4.20
N PRO A 246 5.34 18.31 -3.97
CA PRO A 246 6.54 17.59 -4.38
C PRO A 246 6.74 16.38 -3.47
N GLY A 247 6.51 15.19 -4.02
CA GLY A 247 6.76 13.92 -3.35
C GLY A 247 7.89 13.14 -4.01
N THR A 248 8.31 12.08 -3.33
CA THR A 248 9.26 11.09 -3.85
C THR A 248 8.67 9.69 -3.79
N GLN A 249 8.97 8.87 -4.80
CA GLN A 249 8.52 7.50 -4.94
C GLN A 249 9.73 6.55 -4.93
N THR A 250 9.57 5.39 -4.29
CA THR A 250 10.65 4.40 -4.18
C THR A 250 10.69 3.50 -5.42
N PRO A 251 11.86 3.28 -6.05
CA PRO A 251 11.96 2.40 -7.21
C PRO A 251 11.78 0.94 -6.80
N ILE A 252 11.10 0.17 -7.64
CA ILE A 252 10.86 -1.24 -7.43
C ILE A 252 11.70 -2.02 -8.44
N PHE A 253 12.71 -2.72 -7.92
CA PHE A 253 13.64 -3.52 -8.70
C PHE A 253 13.31 -5.01 -8.57
N ARG A 254 13.43 -5.74 -9.68
CA ARG A 254 13.41 -7.21 -9.68
C ARG A 254 14.64 -7.77 -10.36
N CYS A 255 15.11 -8.90 -9.86
CA CYS A 255 16.21 -9.63 -10.45
C CYS A 255 15.71 -10.38 -11.69
N ILE A 256 16.36 -10.22 -12.83
CA ILE A 256 16.03 -10.91 -14.08
C ILE A 256 17.26 -11.65 -14.62
N SER A 257 17.03 -12.61 -15.52
CA SER A 257 18.11 -13.17 -16.33
C SER A 257 18.70 -12.07 -17.23
N ALA A 258 20.02 -11.97 -17.28
CA ALA A 258 20.72 -11.02 -18.16
C ALA A 258 20.81 -11.51 -19.61
N ARG A 259 20.52 -12.80 -19.86
CA ARG A 259 20.67 -13.46 -21.17
C ARG A 259 19.35 -13.68 -21.90
N GLU A 260 18.27 -13.80 -21.15
CA GLU A 260 16.94 -14.00 -21.70
C GLU A 260 16.10 -12.74 -21.48
N SER A 261 15.38 -12.32 -22.52
CA SER A 261 14.32 -11.32 -22.41
C SER A 261 13.06 -11.88 -21.73
N SER A 262 13.23 -12.82 -20.80
CA SER A 262 12.15 -13.47 -20.08
C SER A 262 11.48 -12.49 -19.11
N THR A 263 10.16 -12.54 -19.03
CA THR A 263 9.36 -11.82 -18.01
C THR A 263 9.47 -12.45 -16.62
N ARG A 264 10.25 -13.54 -16.47
CA ARG A 264 10.47 -14.22 -15.19
C ARG A 264 11.37 -13.39 -14.27
N TYR A 265 10.88 -13.17 -13.06
CA TYR A 265 11.62 -12.52 -11.98
C TYR A 265 12.24 -13.55 -11.05
N TYR A 266 13.48 -13.35 -10.61
CA TYR A 266 14.16 -14.25 -9.69
C TYR A 266 14.24 -13.65 -8.28
N SER A 267 14.60 -14.49 -7.31
CA SER A 267 14.89 -14.06 -5.93
C SER A 267 15.89 -12.90 -5.90
N PRO A 268 15.63 -11.82 -5.13
CA PRO A 268 16.56 -10.71 -4.93
C PRO A 268 17.98 -11.15 -4.54
N ARG A 269 18.14 -12.30 -3.87
CA ARG A 269 19.43 -12.88 -3.47
C ARG A 269 20.38 -13.08 -4.66
N ARG A 270 19.85 -13.47 -5.83
CA ARG A 270 20.66 -13.71 -7.04
C ARG A 270 21.29 -12.43 -7.60
N CYS A 271 20.69 -11.28 -7.30
CA CYS A 271 21.19 -9.97 -7.68
C CYS A 271 21.78 -9.18 -6.49
N ALA A 272 21.89 -9.76 -5.28
CA ALA A 272 22.31 -9.03 -4.07
C ALA A 272 23.71 -8.39 -4.19
N PHE A 273 24.61 -9.02 -4.93
CA PHE A 273 25.97 -8.54 -5.19
C PHE A 273 26.10 -7.69 -6.47
N ILE A 274 24.99 -7.42 -7.15
CA ILE A 274 24.93 -6.61 -8.36
C ILE A 274 24.42 -5.23 -7.97
N GLU A 275 25.11 -4.19 -8.43
CA GLU A 275 24.67 -2.82 -8.23
C GLU A 275 23.38 -2.56 -9.02
N LYS A 276 22.43 -1.86 -8.40
CA LYS A 276 21.21 -1.44 -9.08
C LYS A 276 21.56 -0.32 -10.07
N PRO A 277 20.93 -0.28 -11.25
CA PRO A 277 21.19 0.79 -12.21
C PRO A 277 20.80 2.14 -11.59
N THR A 278 21.67 3.13 -11.81
CA THR A 278 21.47 4.52 -11.39
C THR A 278 20.72 5.26 -12.48
N PHE A 279 19.76 6.08 -12.08
CA PHE A 279 19.00 6.93 -12.99
C PHE A 279 19.01 8.37 -12.51
N ASN A 280 18.53 9.29 -13.36
CA ASN A 280 18.35 10.69 -12.98
C ASN A 280 17.34 10.81 -11.81
N ASN A 281 17.62 11.69 -10.85
CA ASN A 281 16.80 11.88 -9.65
C ASN A 281 15.35 12.24 -9.95
N ASP A 282 15.09 12.90 -11.09
CA ASP A 282 13.74 13.30 -11.51
C ASP A 282 12.77 12.13 -11.61
N ILE A 283 13.24 10.91 -11.91
CA ILE A 283 12.35 9.74 -12.01
C ILE A 283 11.81 9.30 -10.65
N TYR A 284 12.51 9.64 -9.56
CA TYR A 284 12.06 9.38 -8.19
C TYR A 284 11.11 10.46 -7.69
N ASN A 285 10.95 11.57 -8.41
CA ASN A 285 10.01 12.61 -8.03
C ASN A 285 8.60 12.22 -8.52
N CYS A 286 7.60 12.45 -7.68
CA CYS A 286 6.21 12.21 -7.99
C CYS A 286 5.39 13.47 -7.68
N ASN A 287 4.56 13.88 -8.65
CA ASN A 287 3.74 15.09 -8.55
C ASN A 287 2.28 14.69 -8.49
N ARG A 288 1.67 14.82 -7.30
CA ARG A 288 0.24 14.67 -7.11
C ARG A 288 -0.42 16.04 -6.92
N GLY A 289 -0.29 16.92 -7.91
CA GLY A 289 -0.99 18.22 -7.92
C GLY A 289 -0.68 19.13 -6.71
N LEU A 290 -1.49 20.17 -6.57
CA LEU A 290 -1.39 21.13 -5.46
C LEU A 290 -1.92 20.53 -4.17
N CYS A 291 -1.28 20.84 -3.03
CA CYS A 291 -1.83 20.45 -1.75
C CYS A 291 -3.09 21.27 -1.40
N PRO A 292 -4.03 20.71 -0.62
CA PRO A 292 -5.14 21.48 -0.09
C PRO A 292 -4.65 22.71 0.69
N ALA A 293 -5.39 23.81 0.61
CA ALA A 293 -5.07 25.01 1.36
C ALA A 293 -5.34 24.79 2.86
N PHE A 294 -4.52 25.41 3.71
CA PHE A 294 -4.57 25.25 5.16
C PHE A 294 -4.39 26.59 5.88
N TRP A 295 -4.95 26.72 7.07
CA TRP A 295 -4.83 27.91 7.89
C TRP A 295 -3.48 27.97 8.61
N ARG A 296 -2.71 29.05 8.39
CA ARG A 296 -1.50 29.35 9.15
C ARG A 296 -1.80 30.43 10.21
N PRO A 297 -1.54 30.18 11.51
CA PRO A 297 -1.67 31.20 12.53
C PRO A 297 -0.63 32.30 12.39
N SER A 298 -1.07 33.55 12.56
CA SER A 298 -0.20 34.69 12.85
C SER A 298 0.16 34.75 14.34
N THR A 299 0.98 35.74 14.71
CA THR A 299 1.28 36.06 16.10
C THR A 299 0.02 36.45 16.88
N PHE A 300 0.00 36.13 18.17
CA PHE A 300 -1.09 36.54 19.04
C PHE A 300 -1.19 38.06 19.16
N SER A 301 -2.42 38.56 19.29
CA SER A 301 -2.69 39.91 19.76
C SER A 301 -2.17 40.09 21.18
N ILE A 302 -2.07 41.35 21.61
CA ILE A 302 -1.92 41.68 23.02
C ILE A 302 -3.04 41.02 23.86
N CYS A 303 -2.70 40.67 25.09
CA CYS A 303 -3.66 40.10 26.03
C CYS A 303 -4.60 41.21 26.50
N LEU A 304 -5.90 41.07 26.24
CA LEU A 304 -6.92 41.98 26.74
C LEU A 304 -7.29 41.57 28.16
N CYS A 305 -6.89 42.40 29.11
CA CYS A 305 -7.02 42.17 30.53
C CYS A 305 -8.16 43.01 31.12
N PRO A 306 -9.15 42.39 31.79
CA PRO A 306 -10.10 43.11 32.62
C PRO A 306 -9.37 43.81 33.78
N GLU A 307 -9.88 44.95 34.24
CA GLU A 307 -9.27 45.70 35.35
C GLU A 307 -9.15 44.83 36.62
N GLY A 308 -7.93 44.66 37.11
CA GLY A 308 -7.63 43.82 38.29
C GLY A 308 -7.63 42.31 38.04
N GLY A 309 -7.87 41.84 36.81
CA GLY A 309 -7.90 40.42 36.45
C GLY A 309 -6.51 39.83 36.21
N SER A 310 -6.25 38.63 36.72
CA SER A 310 -5.05 37.82 36.41
C SER A 310 -5.17 37.03 35.10
N SER A 311 -6.37 36.92 34.55
CA SER A 311 -6.69 36.25 33.29
C SER A 311 -7.33 37.20 32.29
N GLY A 312 -6.91 37.08 31.04
CA GLY A 312 -7.41 37.87 29.91
C GLY A 312 -7.68 36.99 28.69
N GLN A 313 -8.08 37.63 27.59
CA GLN A 313 -8.33 36.98 26.31
C GLN A 313 -7.43 37.57 25.23
N ARG A 314 -6.91 36.72 24.33
CA ARG A 314 -6.16 37.15 23.14
C ARG A 314 -6.71 36.45 21.90
N THR A 315 -6.59 37.10 20.77
CA THR A 315 -6.98 36.54 19.47
C THR A 315 -5.75 36.47 18.57
N ARG A 316 -5.85 35.73 17.46
CA ARG A 316 -4.83 35.71 16.41
C ARG A 316 -5.51 35.60 15.06
N ARG A 317 -4.91 36.23 14.04
CA ARG A 317 -5.40 36.11 12.67
C ARG A 317 -4.87 34.82 12.05
N PHE A 318 -5.59 34.33 11.05
CA PHE A 318 -5.16 33.19 10.25
C PHE A 318 -5.09 33.60 8.79
N GLU A 319 -4.05 33.12 8.12
CA GLU A 319 -3.83 33.35 6.71
C GLU A 319 -3.97 32.01 5.99
N CYS A 320 -4.77 31.98 4.92
CA CYS A 320 -4.95 30.80 4.12
C CYS A 320 -3.72 30.58 3.24
N MET A 321 -3.04 29.46 3.42
CA MET A 321 -1.77 29.14 2.78
C MET A 321 -1.91 27.87 1.94
N GLN A 322 -1.23 27.80 0.79
CA GLN A 322 -1.23 26.62 -0.06
C GLN A 322 0.17 26.28 -0.56
N GLU A 323 0.54 25.00 -0.47
CA GLU A 323 1.81 24.49 -1.01
C GLU A 323 1.68 24.20 -2.52
N GLN A 324 2.58 24.81 -3.28
CA GLN A 324 2.68 24.68 -4.72
C GLN A 324 3.43 23.41 -5.13
N ILE A 325 3.34 23.04 -6.41
CA ILE A 325 3.98 21.84 -6.97
C ILE A 325 5.51 21.83 -6.75
N LYS A 326 6.13 23.02 -6.64
CA LYS A 326 7.56 23.20 -6.39
C LYS A 326 7.94 23.22 -4.90
N GLY A 327 6.99 23.01 -3.99
CA GLY A 327 7.20 23.01 -2.53
C GLY A 327 7.10 24.38 -1.86
N ASN A 328 6.91 25.44 -2.64
CA ASN A 328 6.75 26.78 -2.10
C ASN A 328 5.36 26.95 -1.49
N VAL A 329 5.27 27.52 -0.28
CA VAL A 329 3.99 27.84 0.36
C VAL A 329 3.66 29.30 0.10
N ILE A 330 2.51 29.56 -0.52
CA ILE A 330 2.05 30.91 -0.87
C ILE A 330 0.73 31.24 -0.17
N LEU A 331 0.50 32.55 0.05
CA LEU A 331 -0.79 33.07 0.50
C LEU A 331 -1.82 32.90 -0.62
N VAL A 332 -3.00 32.40 -0.28
CA VAL A 332 -4.11 32.20 -1.21
C VAL A 332 -5.42 32.77 -0.64
N SER A 333 -6.47 32.77 -1.46
CA SER A 333 -7.80 33.23 -1.04
C SER A 333 -8.36 32.38 0.10
N ASP A 334 -8.89 33.05 1.13
CA ASP A 334 -9.55 32.44 2.30
C ASP A 334 -10.65 31.44 1.94
N ARG A 335 -11.26 31.58 0.75
CA ARG A 335 -12.31 30.66 0.25
C ARG A 335 -11.80 29.24 -0.03
N LEU A 336 -10.49 29.07 -0.20
CA LEU A 336 -9.88 27.76 -0.46
C LEU A 336 -9.62 26.98 0.83
N CYS A 337 -9.63 27.64 1.98
CA CYS A 337 -9.47 27.00 3.28
C CYS A 337 -10.83 26.57 3.86
N PRO A 338 -10.85 25.53 4.72
CA PRO A 338 -12.07 25.14 5.42
C PRO A 338 -12.63 26.29 6.25
N GLN A 339 -13.97 26.38 6.33
CA GLN A 339 -14.61 27.38 7.18
C GLN A 339 -14.18 27.22 8.63
N ARG A 340 -13.93 28.35 9.30
CA ARG A 340 -13.41 28.40 10.67
C ARG A 340 -14.14 29.45 11.48
N GLU A 341 -14.36 29.14 12.76
CA GLU A 341 -14.82 30.09 13.77
C GLU A 341 -13.65 30.83 14.43
N ASN A 342 -13.85 32.12 14.68
CA ASN A 342 -12.89 32.96 15.40
C ASN A 342 -13.01 32.68 16.90
N LEU A 343 -12.06 31.91 17.43
CA LEU A 343 -11.98 31.58 18.86
C LEU A 343 -10.93 32.46 19.56
N SER A 344 -11.30 33.04 20.69
CA SER A 344 -10.37 33.70 21.61
C SER A 344 -9.71 32.66 22.52
N GLU A 345 -8.43 32.86 22.81
CA GLU A 345 -7.65 31.98 23.69
C GLU A 345 -7.32 32.71 25.01
N PRO A 346 -7.34 32.02 26.16
CA PRO A 346 -7.00 32.62 27.43
C PRO A 346 -5.51 33.01 27.49
N CYS A 347 -5.21 34.11 28.15
CA CYS A 347 -3.84 34.60 28.38
C CYS A 347 -3.67 35.12 29.82
N ARG A 348 -2.41 35.20 30.27
CA ARG A 348 -2.08 35.71 31.61
C ARG A 348 -1.81 37.20 31.54
N CYS A 349 -2.43 37.93 32.45
CA CYS A 349 -2.28 39.38 32.55
C CYS A 349 -1.03 39.75 33.36
N PRO A 350 -0.36 40.87 33.02
CA PRO A 350 0.73 41.39 33.84
C PRO A 350 0.21 41.73 35.25
N PRO A 351 1.02 41.53 36.32
CA PRO A 351 0.62 41.92 37.66
C PRO A 351 0.43 43.44 37.76
N VAL A 352 -0.74 43.86 38.24
CA VAL A 352 -1.05 45.27 38.51
C VAL A 352 -0.29 45.67 39.78
N HIS A 353 0.77 46.48 39.65
CA HIS A 353 1.37 47.13 40.80
C HIS A 353 0.48 48.31 41.25
N PRO A 354 0.02 48.36 42.52
CA PRO A 354 -0.67 49.54 43.01
C PRO A 354 0.29 50.74 42.95
N LYS A 355 -0.15 51.83 42.31
CA LYS A 355 0.58 53.11 42.32
C LYS A 355 0.77 53.53 43.79
N ALA A 356 2.03 53.62 44.23
CA ALA A 356 2.35 54.22 45.51
C ALA A 356 1.82 55.66 45.51
N LEU A 357 0.81 55.95 46.34
CA LEU A 357 0.45 57.32 46.65
C LEU A 357 1.68 57.99 47.27
N SER A 358 2.21 59.01 46.59
CA SER A 358 3.26 59.87 47.09
C SER A 358 2.80 60.47 48.42
N ARG A 359 3.51 60.15 49.51
CA ARG A 359 3.46 60.91 50.75
C ARG A 359 3.96 62.33 50.44
N ASN A 360 3.06 63.30 50.32
CA ASN A 360 3.44 64.69 50.46
C ASN A 360 3.76 64.94 51.94
N THR A 361 5.04 65.17 52.18
CA THR A 361 5.60 65.84 53.36
C THR A 361 5.48 67.35 53.16
N GLN A 362 5.56 68.09 54.28
CA GLN A 362 5.69 69.55 54.47
C GLN A 362 4.38 70.26 54.84
N VAL A 363 4.31 71.12 55.85
CA VAL A 363 5.19 71.56 56.97
C VAL A 363 4.22 72.08 58.03
#